data_AF-A0A4S2CVZ3-F1
#
_entry.id   AF-A0A4S2CVZ3-F1
#
_cell.length_a   1.000
_cell.length_b   1.000
_cell.length_c   1.000
_cell.angle_alpha   90.00
_cell.angle_beta   90.00
_cell.angle_gamma   90.00
#
_symmetry.space_group_name_H-M   'P 1'
#
loop_
_entity.id
_entity.type
_entity.pdbx_description
1 polymer ?
#
loop_
_entity_poly.entity_id
_entity_poly.type
_entity_poly.pdbx_seq_one_letter_code
_entity_poly.pdbx_strand_id
1 'polypeptide(L)'
;MVSVAKGGHRITAVAGMMLAGLAQAQPPSAPPPETGTPPPAARGDVTTLGEVRALKPDEDVPLDLYGYRSPVQIEPNTFNRAWREAPSLEQVGMSGGYVMMGINYVIGKTAQGLHTLTRAPDQIQAATARPSPALDEAQQRRALLLCAQDGCGAPPGG
;
A
#
# COMPACT_ATOMS: atom_id res chain seq x y z
N MET A 1 -29.20 47.50 3.62
CA MET A 1 -30.40 46.64 3.51
C MET A 1 -30.25 45.77 2.28
N VAL A 2 -29.94 44.48 2.44
CA VAL A 2 -30.46 43.33 1.67
C VAL A 2 -30.18 42.10 2.54
N SER A 3 -31.19 41.25 2.67
CA SER A 3 -31.33 40.12 3.59
C SER A 3 -30.58 38.87 3.08
N VAL A 4 -29.99 38.07 3.99
CA VAL A 4 -29.64 36.67 3.73
C VAL A 4 -30.29 35.78 4.77
N ALA A 5 -30.98 34.77 4.25
CA ALA A 5 -31.98 33.97 4.94
C ALA A 5 -31.39 32.90 5.89
N LYS A 6 -32.20 32.63 6.92
CA LYS A 6 -32.02 31.67 8.02
C LYS A 6 -32.27 30.24 7.53
N GLY A 7 -31.24 29.39 7.57
CA GLY A 7 -31.36 27.93 7.37
C GLY A 7 -31.37 27.20 8.71
N GLY A 8 -32.53 26.65 9.07
CA GLY A 8 -32.81 26.08 10.39
C GLY A 8 -32.16 24.73 10.67
N HIS A 9 -31.79 24.54 11.93
CA HIS A 9 -31.34 23.27 12.49
C HIS A 9 -32.52 22.28 12.53
N ARG A 10 -32.36 21.11 11.91
CA ARG A 10 -33.26 19.96 12.12
C ARG A 10 -32.45 18.83 12.73
N ILE A 11 -32.37 18.84 14.05
CA ILE A 11 -31.98 17.69 14.87
C ILE A 11 -33.17 16.73 14.79
N THR A 12 -33.01 15.64 14.04
CA THR A 12 -33.96 14.53 14.07
C THR A 12 -33.36 13.44 14.96
N ALA A 13 -33.81 13.40 16.22
CA ALA A 13 -33.58 12.27 17.09
C ALA A 13 -34.49 11.12 16.62
N VAL A 14 -33.91 10.00 16.22
CA VAL A 14 -34.61 8.72 16.14
C VAL A 14 -33.95 7.80 17.15
N ALA A 15 -34.65 7.58 18.25
CA ALA A 15 -34.34 6.60 19.25
C ALA A 15 -34.80 5.21 18.79
N GLY A 16 -33.94 4.21 19.02
CA GLY A 16 -34.33 2.86 19.41
C GLY A 16 -34.77 1.91 18.30
N MET A 17 -33.92 0.92 17.99
CA MET A 17 -34.32 -0.48 18.04
C MET A 17 -33.09 -1.41 18.05
N MET A 18 -33.17 -2.41 18.91
CA MET A 18 -32.22 -3.48 19.16
C MET A 18 -31.78 -4.18 17.86
N LEU A 19 -30.48 -4.41 17.67
CA LEU A 19 -30.00 -5.54 16.88
C LEU A 19 -29.43 -6.58 17.84
N ALA A 20 -30.31 -7.49 18.22
CA ALA A 20 -29.96 -8.76 18.86
C ALA A 20 -28.97 -9.53 17.97
N GLY A 21 -27.99 -10.16 18.61
CA GLY A 21 -26.97 -10.96 17.96
C GLY A 21 -27.58 -12.11 17.16
N LEU A 22 -27.30 -12.11 15.86
CA LEU A 22 -27.50 -13.26 15.00
C LEU A 22 -26.25 -14.14 15.10
N ALA A 23 -26.20 -14.98 16.12
CA ALA A 23 -25.37 -16.18 16.09
C ALA A 23 -25.95 -17.12 15.03
N GLN A 24 -25.45 -17.03 13.80
CA GLN A 24 -25.80 -17.96 12.73
C GLN A 24 -24.92 -19.21 12.90
N ALA A 25 -25.50 -20.29 13.40
CA ALA A 25 -24.90 -21.62 13.34
C ALA A 25 -24.92 -22.10 11.88
N GLN A 26 -23.75 -22.33 11.28
CA GLN A 26 -23.66 -22.97 9.95
C GLN A 26 -24.05 -24.45 10.06
N PRO A 27 -24.99 -24.95 9.23
CA PRO A 27 -25.21 -26.39 9.11
C PRO A 27 -24.01 -27.05 8.39
N PRO A 28 -23.71 -28.33 8.69
CA PRO A 28 -22.63 -29.04 8.02
C PRO A 28 -22.90 -29.14 6.51
N SER A 29 -21.90 -28.78 5.70
CA SER A 29 -21.96 -28.88 4.25
C SER A 29 -22.12 -30.35 3.82
N ALA A 30 -23.13 -30.62 3.00
CA ALA A 30 -23.33 -31.93 2.37
C ALA A 30 -22.13 -32.29 1.46
N PRO A 31 -21.81 -33.60 1.30
CA PRO A 31 -20.71 -34.02 0.43
C PRO A 31 -21.01 -33.68 -1.03
N PRO A 32 -19.99 -33.30 -1.83
CA PRO A 32 -20.18 -32.93 -3.22
C PRO A 32 -20.66 -34.14 -4.05
N PRO A 33 -21.57 -33.95 -5.02
CA PRO A 33 -21.93 -35.01 -5.94
C PRO A 33 -20.74 -35.32 -6.86
N GLU A 34 -20.30 -36.58 -6.82
CA GLU A 34 -19.43 -37.13 -7.85
C GLU A 34 -20.18 -37.23 -9.19
N THR A 35 -19.40 -37.25 -10.28
CA THR A 35 -19.77 -37.48 -11.69
C THR A 35 -20.20 -36.28 -12.53
N GLY A 36 -19.19 -35.62 -13.09
CA GLY A 36 -19.27 -34.93 -14.38
C GLY A 36 -18.12 -35.42 -15.27
N THR A 37 -18.46 -36.04 -16.40
CA THR A 37 -17.56 -36.52 -17.47
C THR A 37 -16.46 -35.49 -17.81
N PRO A 38 -15.19 -35.91 -17.99
CA PRO A 38 -14.14 -34.97 -18.37
C PRO A 38 -14.37 -34.41 -19.78
N PRO A 39 -14.17 -33.10 -20.02
CA PRO A 39 -14.26 -32.51 -21.35
C PRO A 39 -13.17 -33.09 -22.28
N PRO A 40 -13.42 -33.19 -23.60
CA PRO A 40 -12.44 -33.72 -24.54
C PRO A 40 -11.17 -32.85 -24.52
N ALA A 41 -10.01 -33.50 -24.35
CA ALA A 41 -8.71 -32.86 -24.33
C ALA A 41 -8.50 -32.03 -25.60
N ALA A 42 -8.34 -30.71 -25.45
CA ALA A 42 -7.90 -29.85 -26.53
C ALA A 42 -6.52 -30.34 -27.00
N ARG A 43 -6.41 -30.70 -28.28
CA ARG A 43 -5.15 -31.08 -28.93
C ARG A 43 -4.28 -29.83 -29.10
N GLY A 44 -3.64 -29.44 -28.02
CA GLY A 44 -2.47 -28.56 -27.99
C GLY A 44 -1.40 -29.28 -27.19
N ASP A 45 -0.16 -29.24 -27.65
CA ASP A 45 0.97 -29.89 -26.99
C ASP A 45 1.26 -29.12 -25.67
N VAL A 46 0.58 -29.52 -24.59
CA VAL A 46 0.73 -28.94 -23.26
C VAL A 46 1.81 -29.75 -22.54
N THR A 47 2.97 -29.15 -22.30
CA THR A 47 4.03 -29.74 -21.48
C THR A 47 3.54 -29.86 -20.04
N THR A 48 2.98 -31.02 -19.70
CA THR A 48 2.70 -31.38 -18.30
C THR A 48 4.00 -31.82 -17.64
N LEU A 49 4.23 -31.39 -16.40
CA LEU A 49 5.26 -32.01 -15.57
C LEU A 49 5.02 -33.53 -15.50
N GLY A 50 6.09 -34.32 -15.53
CA GLY A 50 6.02 -35.77 -15.32
C GLY A 50 5.52 -36.16 -13.93
N GLU A 51 5.55 -37.45 -13.58
CA GLU A 51 5.13 -37.94 -12.26
C GLU A 51 5.92 -37.23 -11.14
N VAL A 52 5.24 -36.38 -10.36
CA VAL A 52 5.79 -35.76 -9.15
C VAL A 52 5.60 -36.72 -8.00
N ARG A 53 6.69 -37.36 -7.56
CA ARG A 53 6.68 -38.22 -6.36
C ARG A 53 7.02 -37.39 -5.13
N ALA A 54 6.06 -37.28 -4.21
CA ALA A 54 6.33 -36.74 -2.89
C ALA A 54 7.16 -37.75 -2.10
N LEU A 55 8.38 -37.38 -1.71
CA LEU A 55 9.18 -38.15 -0.78
C LEU A 55 8.66 -37.90 0.64
N LYS A 56 8.48 -38.96 1.42
CA LYS A 56 8.18 -38.82 2.86
C LYS A 56 9.39 -38.16 3.54
N PRO A 57 9.19 -37.15 4.41
CA PRO A 57 10.27 -36.63 5.24
C PRO A 57 10.90 -37.73 6.09
N ASP A 58 12.21 -37.64 6.34
CA ASP A 58 12.93 -38.58 7.20
C ASP A 58 12.37 -38.55 8.64
N GLU A 59 12.03 -39.73 9.17
CA GLU A 59 11.43 -39.85 10.52
C GLU A 59 12.47 -39.79 11.65
N ASP A 60 13.75 -39.92 11.32
CA ASP A 60 14.86 -39.85 12.28
C ASP A 60 15.19 -38.40 12.70
N VAL A 61 14.67 -37.40 11.96
CA VAL A 61 14.79 -35.98 12.31
C VAL A 61 13.50 -35.56 13.02
N PRO A 62 13.57 -35.15 14.30
CA PRO A 62 12.41 -34.59 14.99
C PRO A 62 11.86 -33.40 14.20
N LEU A 63 10.56 -33.44 13.89
CA LEU A 63 9.87 -32.34 13.22
C LEU A 63 9.85 -31.11 14.13
N ASP A 64 10.81 -30.20 13.91
CA ASP A 64 10.84 -28.93 14.61
C ASP A 64 9.82 -27.96 14.00
N LEU A 65 8.67 -27.83 14.65
CA LEU A 65 7.58 -26.95 14.24
C LEU A 65 7.95 -25.45 14.32
N TYR A 66 8.98 -25.10 15.09
CA TYR A 66 9.40 -23.71 15.32
C TYR A 66 10.74 -23.38 14.67
N GLY A 67 11.44 -24.37 14.12
CA GLY A 67 12.72 -24.21 13.43
C GLY A 67 12.61 -23.62 12.04
N TYR A 68 11.40 -23.59 11.45
CA TYR A 68 11.21 -22.98 10.14
C TYR A 68 11.50 -21.47 10.19
N ARG A 69 12.58 -21.07 9.53
CA ARG A 69 12.89 -19.68 9.25
C ARG A 69 12.72 -19.45 7.75
N SER A 70 11.88 -18.47 7.38
CA SER A 70 11.73 -18.08 5.99
C SER A 70 13.11 -17.70 5.40
N PRO A 71 13.57 -18.35 4.33
CA PRO A 71 14.85 -18.01 3.69
C PRO A 71 14.75 -16.74 2.84
N VAL A 72 13.53 -16.24 2.62
CA VAL A 72 13.27 -15.02 1.85
C VAL A 72 13.52 -13.80 2.73
N GLN A 73 14.64 -13.14 2.49
CA GLN A 73 14.95 -11.84 3.05
C GLN A 73 14.25 -10.77 2.21
N ILE A 74 13.28 -10.07 2.80
CA ILE A 74 12.52 -9.04 2.10
C ILE A 74 13.34 -7.75 2.09
N GLU A 75 13.79 -7.35 0.90
CA GLU A 75 14.47 -6.07 0.69
C GLU A 75 13.53 -4.91 1.06
N PRO A 76 14.01 -3.87 1.77
CA PRO A 76 13.18 -2.70 2.09
C PRO A 76 12.67 -2.01 0.82
N ASN A 77 11.34 -1.99 0.66
CA ASN A 77 10.65 -1.36 -0.45
C ASN A 77 9.92 -0.06 -0.02
N THR A 78 9.27 0.62 -0.97
CA THR A 78 8.48 1.85 -0.69
C THR A 78 7.33 1.61 0.28
N PHE A 79 6.73 0.42 0.31
CA PHE A 79 5.68 0.06 1.26
C PHE A 79 6.19 0.04 2.70
N ASN A 80 7.44 -0.35 2.95
CA ASN A 80 8.02 -0.30 4.30
C ASN A 80 8.09 1.13 4.87
N ARG A 81 8.11 2.15 4.00
CA ARG A 81 8.13 3.57 4.41
C ARG A 81 6.72 4.15 4.54
N ALA A 82 5.85 3.79 3.60
CA ALA A 82 4.50 4.34 3.50
C ALA A 82 3.51 3.64 4.44
N TRP A 83 3.71 2.35 4.69
CA TRP A 83 2.88 1.51 5.53
C TRP A 83 3.65 1.09 6.76
N ARG A 84 3.05 1.29 7.93
CA ARG A 84 3.55 0.77 9.20
C ARG A 84 2.41 0.08 9.89
N GLU A 85 2.65 -1.13 10.38
CA GLU A 85 1.68 -1.81 11.23
C GLU A 85 1.37 -0.94 12.45
N ALA A 86 0.08 -0.91 12.79
CA ALA A 86 -0.35 -0.25 14.00
C ALA A 86 0.28 -0.94 15.21
N PRO A 87 0.66 -0.19 16.26
CA PRO A 87 1.24 -0.79 17.46
C PRO A 87 0.25 -1.76 18.11
N SER A 88 0.75 -2.89 18.61
CA SER A 88 -0.08 -3.88 19.30
C SER A 88 -0.60 -3.34 20.64
N LEU A 89 -1.71 -3.89 21.16
CA LEU A 89 -2.28 -3.46 22.45
C LEU A 89 -1.29 -3.62 23.60
N GLU A 90 -0.54 -4.72 23.60
CA GLU A 90 0.52 -4.97 24.58
C GLU A 90 1.62 -3.92 24.47
N GLN A 91 2.08 -3.61 23.26
CA GLN A 91 3.10 -2.59 23.02
C GLN A 91 2.62 -1.20 23.44
N VAL A 92 1.36 -0.86 23.16
CA VAL A 92 0.75 0.37 23.65
C VAL A 92 0.75 0.39 25.18
N GLY A 93 0.36 -0.70 25.83
CA GLY A 93 0.43 -0.86 27.30
C GLY A 93 1.83 -0.65 27.86
N MET A 94 2.84 -1.32 27.30
CA MET A 94 4.25 -1.17 27.69
C MET A 94 4.78 0.26 27.48
N SER A 95 4.28 0.96 26.45
CA SER A 95 4.67 2.34 26.14
C SER A 95 3.97 3.41 26.98
N GLY A 96 3.22 3.03 28.02
CA GLY A 96 2.46 3.97 28.87
C GLY A 96 1.02 4.21 28.42
N GLY A 97 0.47 3.32 27.59
CA GLY A 97 -0.91 3.35 27.12
C GLY A 97 -1.20 4.37 26.03
N TYR A 98 -2.47 4.42 25.61
CA TYR A 98 -2.94 5.35 24.57
C TYR A 98 -2.78 6.82 24.93
N VAL A 99 -2.78 7.16 26.22
CA VAL A 99 -2.63 8.54 26.68
C VAL A 99 -1.23 9.06 26.32
N MET A 100 -0.17 8.34 26.71
CA MET A 100 1.20 8.75 26.42
C MET A 100 1.48 8.70 24.92
N MET A 101 0.98 7.68 24.22
CA MET A 101 1.05 7.61 22.77
C MET A 101 0.38 8.83 22.11
N GLY A 102 -0.80 9.24 22.58
CA GLY A 102 -1.53 10.39 22.07
C GLY A 102 -0.80 11.71 22.29
N ILE A 103 -0.22 11.92 23.47
CA ILE A 103 0.59 13.11 23.78
C ILE A 103 1.82 13.17 22.86
N ASN A 104 2.57 12.08 22.76
CA ASN A 104 3.76 12.01 21.90
C ASN A 104 3.41 12.22 20.43
N TYR A 105 2.27 11.66 19.98
CA TYR A 105 1.78 11.85 18.61
C TYR A 105 1.46 13.32 18.33
N VAL A 106 0.76 14.00 19.24
CA VAL A 106 0.43 15.43 19.09
C VAL A 106 1.70 16.27 19.05
N ILE A 107 2.65 16.04 19.97
CA ILE A 107 3.93 16.78 19.99
C ILE A 107 4.72 16.57 18.69
N GLY A 108 4.81 15.32 18.21
CA GLY A 108 5.50 15.03 16.95
C GLY A 108 4.84 15.71 15.75
N LYS A 109 3.51 15.74 15.70
CA LYS A 109 2.75 16.41 14.63
C LYS A 109 2.87 17.94 14.70
N THR A 110 2.86 18.53 15.89
CA THR A 110 3.04 19.98 16.02
C THR A 110 4.44 20.41 15.64
N ALA A 111 5.47 19.62 15.95
CA ALA A 111 6.84 19.90 15.50
C ALA A 111 6.96 19.88 13.96
N GLN A 112 6.32 18.91 13.30
CA GLN A 112 6.24 18.87 11.83
C GLN A 112 5.53 20.10 11.26
N GLY A 113 4.42 20.54 11.85
CA GLY A 113 3.71 21.75 11.42
C GLY A 113 4.45 23.04 11.76
N LEU A 114 5.21 23.08 12.85
CA LEU A 114 6.01 24.25 13.20
C LEU A 114 7.16 24.45 12.20
N HIS A 115 7.77 23.37 11.72
CA HIS A 115 8.79 23.43 10.67
C HIS A 115 8.26 24.05 9.37
N THR A 116 7.00 23.76 8.99
CA THR A 116 6.37 24.38 7.82
C THR A 116 6.01 25.85 8.04
N LEU A 117 5.57 26.24 9.24
CA LEU A 117 5.23 27.64 9.56
C LEU A 117 6.45 28.53 9.73
N THR A 118 7.52 28.02 10.34
CA THR A 118 8.78 28.77 10.55
C THR A 118 9.58 28.93 9.27
N ARG A 119 9.18 28.26 8.17
CA ARG A 119 9.94 28.14 6.93
C ARG A 119 11.41 27.76 7.21
N ALA A 120 11.62 26.97 8.26
CA ALA A 120 12.95 26.49 8.61
C ALA A 120 13.44 25.62 7.44
N PRO A 121 14.72 25.73 7.05
CA PRO A 121 15.24 24.92 5.96
C PRO A 121 15.04 23.44 6.31
N ASP A 122 14.45 22.69 5.37
CA ASP A 122 14.40 21.23 5.51
C ASP A 122 15.83 20.68 5.46
N GLN A 123 16.09 19.69 6.31
CA GLN A 123 17.37 18.99 6.28
C GLN A 123 17.51 18.19 4.98
N ILE A 124 16.38 17.78 4.37
CA ILE A 124 16.35 17.11 3.08
C ILE A 124 15.80 18.08 2.03
N GLN A 125 16.69 18.61 1.19
CA GLN A 125 16.29 19.43 0.05
C GLN A 125 15.80 18.53 -1.08
N ALA A 126 14.60 18.78 -1.60
CA ALA A 126 14.16 18.14 -2.82
C ALA A 126 15.19 18.43 -3.92
N ALA A 127 15.58 17.41 -4.68
CA ALA A 127 16.48 17.57 -5.81
C ALA A 127 15.78 18.42 -6.89
N THR A 128 15.93 19.73 -6.80
CA THR A 128 15.54 20.64 -7.87
C THR A 128 16.59 20.52 -8.97
N ALA A 129 16.16 20.25 -10.19
CA ALA A 129 17.07 20.25 -11.32
C ALA A 129 17.71 21.64 -11.42
N ARG A 130 19.04 21.69 -11.47
CA ARG A 130 19.72 22.94 -11.81
C ARG A 130 19.18 23.41 -13.17
N PRO A 131 18.94 24.71 -13.38
CA PRO A 131 18.58 25.20 -14.71
C PRO A 131 19.64 24.70 -15.69
N SER A 132 19.19 24.10 -16.81
CA SER A 132 20.10 23.58 -17.83
C SER A 132 21.08 24.69 -18.22
N PRO A 133 22.38 24.40 -18.32
CA PRO A 133 23.32 25.38 -18.86
C PRO A 133 22.82 25.84 -20.23
N ALA A 134 22.97 27.14 -20.52
CA ALA A 134 22.65 27.67 -21.84
C ALA A 134 23.45 26.90 -22.89
N LEU A 135 22.77 26.39 -23.92
CA LEU A 135 23.45 25.71 -25.02
C LEU A 135 24.23 26.75 -25.82
N ASP A 136 25.50 26.46 -26.07
CA ASP A 136 26.30 27.19 -27.06
C ASP A 136 25.66 27.09 -28.46
N GLU A 137 25.92 28.05 -29.34
CA GLU A 137 25.31 28.12 -30.68
C GLU A 137 25.56 26.83 -31.49
N ALA A 138 26.76 26.27 -31.38
CA ALA A 138 27.10 25.01 -32.03
C ALA A 138 26.29 23.82 -31.47
N GLN A 139 25.97 23.84 -30.18
CA GLN A 139 25.14 22.80 -29.54
C GLN A 139 23.67 22.95 -29.94
N GLN A 140 23.16 24.18 -30.01
CA GLN A 140 21.80 24.44 -30.50
C GLN A 140 21.61 23.96 -31.93
N ARG A 141 22.59 24.21 -32.80
CA ARG A 141 22.51 23.76 -34.21
C ARG A 141 22.48 22.25 -34.32
N ARG A 142 23.26 21.52 -33.49
CA ARG A 142 23.19 20.05 -33.42
C ARG A 142 21.85 19.56 -32.88
N ALA A 143 21.30 20.21 -31.87
CA ALA A 143 20.00 19.87 -31.31
C ALA A 143 18.87 20.05 -32.35
N LEU A 144 18.90 21.12 -33.15
CA LEU A 144 17.95 21.36 -34.23
C LEU A 144 18.04 20.30 -35.34
N LEU A 145 19.25 19.88 -35.70
CA LEU A 145 19.46 18.80 -36.68
C LEU A 145 18.95 17.45 -36.16
N LEU A 146 19.19 17.14 -34.88
CA LEU A 146 18.67 15.92 -34.25
C LEU A 146 17.14 15.98 -34.18
N CYS A 147 16.59 17.14 -33.85
CA CYS A 147 15.16 17.34 -33.74
C CYS A 147 14.40 17.21 -35.07
N ALA A 148 15.03 17.65 -36.17
CA ALA A 148 14.51 17.44 -37.52
C ALA A 148 14.47 15.96 -37.94
N GLN A 149 15.30 15.11 -37.31
CA GLN A 149 15.37 13.67 -37.58
C GLN A 149 14.42 12.86 -36.70
N ASP A 150 14.36 13.18 -35.41
CA ASP A 150 13.60 12.42 -34.40
C ASP A 150 12.18 12.98 -34.14
N GLY A 151 11.83 14.08 -34.80
CA GLY A 151 10.49 14.67 -34.74
C GLY A 151 10.13 15.13 -33.33
N CYS A 152 10.88 16.07 -32.75
CA CYS A 152 10.44 16.64 -31.47
C CYS A 152 9.14 17.43 -31.71
N GLY A 153 8.07 16.99 -31.04
CA GLY A 153 6.88 17.80 -30.87
C GLY A 153 7.23 19.08 -30.14
N ALA A 154 6.76 20.22 -30.67
CA ALA A 154 6.90 21.50 -30.00
C ALA A 154 6.36 21.40 -28.56
N PRO A 155 7.05 21.98 -27.56
CA PRO A 155 6.46 22.13 -26.24
C PRO A 155 5.17 22.97 -26.37
N PRO A 156 4.06 22.61 -25.71
CA PRO A 156 2.93 23.53 -25.60
C PRO A 156 3.44 24.82 -24.95
N GLY A 157 3.19 25.94 -25.64
CA GLY A 157 3.68 27.27 -25.30
C GLY A 157 3.43 27.68 -23.84
N GLY A 158 4.34 28.50 -23.32
CA GLY A 158 4.29 29.08 -21.98
C GLY A 158 3.31 30.23 -21.81
#